data_AF-A0A2E1Z9B8-F1
#
_entry.id   AF-A0A2E1Z9B8-F1
#
_cell.length_a   1.000
_cell.length_b   1.000
_cell.length_c   1.000
_cell.angle_alpha   90.00
_cell.angle_beta   90.00
_cell.angle_gamma   90.00
#
_symmetry.space_group_name_H-M   'P 1'
#
loop_
_entity.id
_entity.type
_entity.pdbx_description
1 polymer ?
#
loop_
_entity_poly.entity_id
_entity_poly.type
_entity_poly.pdbx_seq_one_letter_code
_entity_poly.pdbx_strand_id
1 'polypeptide(L)'
;MSIFEFSSIIVAIVVGLAITNVLDKFSYTIKVANWFKQGWFQSLLCVLVLTMMLGYFWGFWGTFYGITEIGLLEFMLGPFISITSLYLISVFLPVPRLKENSTDIDDYFLEGRKPFFIVMAIFFVQSQLTASYYPDTTPELLVLLFIPLMLLGVQLKTIRGHKIAVTATIVLVVLIAASTFITQS
;
A
#
# COMPACT_ATOMS: atom_id res chain seq x y z
N MET A 1 16.81 17.12 -20.08
CA MET A 1 16.23 16.25 -19.05
C MET A 1 15.12 15.46 -19.73
N SER A 2 15.27 14.14 -19.84
CA SER A 2 14.21 13.32 -20.43
C SER A 2 12.99 13.29 -19.50
N ILE A 3 11.80 13.04 -20.04
CA ILE A 3 10.58 12.85 -19.23
C ILE A 3 10.78 11.69 -18.23
N PHE A 4 11.56 10.69 -18.60
CA PHE A 4 11.96 9.60 -17.71
C PHE A 4 12.79 10.09 -16.50
N GLU A 5 13.84 10.89 -16.72
CA GLU A 5 14.66 11.45 -15.63
C GLU A 5 13.80 12.27 -14.67
N PHE A 6 12.91 13.10 -15.21
CA PHE A 6 11.97 13.90 -14.42
C PHE A 6 10.99 13.04 -13.63
N SER A 7 10.38 12.03 -14.28
CA SER A 7 9.44 11.10 -13.66
C SER A 7 10.10 10.30 -12.53
N SER A 8 11.30 9.75 -12.77
CA SER A 8 12.01 8.93 -11.78
C SER A 8 12.35 9.72 -10.51
N ILE A 9 12.74 10.99 -10.65
CA ILE A 9 13.01 11.88 -9.52
C ILE A 9 11.73 12.16 -8.73
N ILE A 10 10.63 12.51 -9.42
CA ILE A 10 9.35 12.76 -8.75
C ILE A 10 8.87 11.51 -8.01
N VAL A 11 8.96 10.34 -8.64
CA VAL A 11 8.58 9.07 -8.03
C VAL A 11 9.41 8.81 -6.76
N ALA A 12 10.74 8.96 -6.83
CA ALA A 12 11.62 8.75 -5.69
C ALA A 12 11.31 9.72 -4.53
N ILE A 13 11.09 11.01 -4.83
CA ILE A 13 10.78 12.03 -3.81
C ILE A 13 9.45 11.73 -3.13
N VAL A 14 8.38 11.53 -3.90
CA VAL A 14 7.03 11.35 -3.37
C VAL A 14 6.92 10.03 -2.59
N VAL A 15 7.48 8.95 -3.14
CA VAL A 15 7.49 7.65 -2.46
C VAL A 15 8.37 7.69 -1.22
N GLY A 16 9.56 8.32 -1.26
CA GLY A 16 10.43 8.49 -0.09
C GLY A 16 9.76 9.29 1.04
N LEU A 17 9.02 10.35 0.70
CA LEU A 17 8.22 11.11 1.65
C LEU A 17 7.10 10.26 2.26
N ALA A 18 6.40 9.48 1.43
CA ALA A 18 5.36 8.57 1.89
C ALA A 18 5.91 7.48 2.84
N ILE A 19 7.06 6.89 2.51
CA ILE A 19 7.76 5.93 3.37
C ILE A 19 8.10 6.57 4.72
N THR A 20 8.63 7.80 4.72
CA THR A 20 8.97 8.53 5.95
C THR A 20 7.73 8.73 6.83
N ASN A 21 6.59 9.11 6.25
CA ASN A 21 5.32 9.23 6.98
C ASN A 21 4.88 7.91 7.64
N VAL A 22 5.04 6.78 6.95
CA VAL A 22 4.65 5.47 7.50
C VAL A 22 5.65 5.01 8.57
N LEU A 23 6.94 5.27 8.41
CA LEU A 23 7.96 4.95 9.41
C LEU A 23 7.75 5.72 10.73
N ASP A 24 7.33 6.99 10.67
CA ASP A 24 6.98 7.77 11.86
C ASP A 24 5.79 7.14 12.62
N LYS A 25 4.72 6.77 11.89
CA LYS A 25 3.56 6.05 12.44
C LYS A 25 3.94 4.67 12.99
N PHE A 26 4.84 3.95 12.31
CA PHE A 26 5.34 2.66 12.77
C PHE A 26 6.13 2.80 14.08
N SER A 27 7.00 3.80 14.19
CA SER A 27 7.74 4.12 15.42
C SER A 27 6.80 4.39 16.59
N TYR A 28 5.68 5.10 16.37
CA TYR A 28 4.64 5.28 17.40
C TYR A 28 4.09 3.95 17.92
N THR A 29 3.75 3.03 17.01
CA THR A 29 3.19 1.72 17.39
C THR A 29 4.16 0.81 18.15
N ILE A 30 5.46 1.05 18.04
CA ILE A 30 6.49 0.28 18.76
C ILE A 30 6.79 0.92 20.12
N LYS A 31 6.92 2.25 20.18
CA LYS A 31 7.42 2.97 21.35
C LYS A 31 6.34 3.41 22.33
N VAL A 32 5.17 3.79 21.82
CA VAL A 32 4.12 4.44 22.61
C VAL A 32 2.93 3.52 22.80
N ALA A 33 2.46 2.91 21.72
CA ALA A 33 1.50 1.83 21.81
C ALA A 33 2.19 0.64 22.48
N ASN A 34 1.63 0.09 23.54
CA ASN A 34 2.10 -1.18 24.08
C ASN A 34 1.93 -2.27 23.01
N TRP A 35 2.99 -2.52 22.21
CA TRP A 35 2.95 -3.25 20.94
C TRP A 35 2.21 -4.58 21.07
N PHE A 36 2.52 -5.32 22.14
CA PHE A 36 1.97 -6.66 22.36
C PHE A 36 0.47 -6.66 22.69
N LYS A 37 -0.05 -5.61 23.33
CA LYS A 37 -1.45 -5.56 23.77
C LYS A 37 -2.38 -4.85 22.79
N GLN A 38 -1.93 -3.75 22.18
CA GLN A 38 -2.80 -2.89 21.36
C GLN A 38 -2.17 -2.50 20.02
N GLY A 39 -0.84 -2.40 19.90
CA GLY A 39 -0.19 -1.84 18.70
C GLY A 39 0.07 -2.81 17.55
N TRP A 40 0.06 -4.13 17.79
CA TRP A 40 0.55 -5.12 16.81
C TRP A 40 -0.17 -5.07 15.46
N PHE A 41 -1.48 -4.81 15.46
CA PHE A 41 -2.28 -4.77 14.24
C PHE A 41 -1.92 -3.56 13.38
N GLN A 42 -1.79 -2.39 14.01
CA GLN A 42 -1.39 -1.14 13.39
C GLN A 42 0.06 -1.22 12.89
N SER A 43 0.95 -1.84 13.66
CA SER A 43 2.32 -2.14 13.22
C SER A 43 2.34 -3.01 11.97
N LEU A 44 1.52 -4.05 11.92
CA LEU A 44 1.42 -4.95 10.78
C LEU A 44 0.87 -4.23 9.54
N LEU A 45 -0.10 -3.33 9.70
CA LEU A 45 -0.56 -2.47 8.61
C LEU A 45 0.53 -1.52 8.11
N CYS A 46 1.32 -0.92 9.00
CA CYS A 46 2.48 -0.11 8.60
C CYS A 46 3.47 -0.93 7.76
N VAL A 47 3.81 -2.15 8.19
CA VAL A 47 4.71 -3.04 7.47
C VAL A 47 4.15 -3.42 6.09
N LEU A 48 2.84 -3.71 6.01
CA LEU A 48 2.17 -4.01 4.75
C LEU A 48 2.27 -2.83 3.78
N VAL A 49 1.96 -1.62 4.24
CA VAL A 49 2.04 -0.40 3.41
C VAL A 49 3.48 -0.10 2.99
N LEU A 50 4.46 -0.27 3.88
CA LEU A 50 5.87 -0.11 3.54
C LEU A 50 6.31 -1.11 2.47
N THR A 51 5.91 -2.37 2.60
CA THR A 51 6.21 -3.42 1.62
C THR A 51 5.61 -3.06 0.27
N MET A 52 4.37 -2.55 0.25
CA MET A 52 3.72 -2.09 -0.98
C MET A 52 4.45 -0.90 -1.63
N MET A 53 4.87 0.09 -0.85
CA MET A 53 5.63 1.25 -1.36
C MET A 53 6.99 0.84 -1.93
N LEU A 54 7.72 -0.05 -1.25
CA LEU A 54 8.99 -0.58 -1.72
C LEU A 54 8.79 -1.45 -2.97
N GLY A 55 7.78 -2.32 -2.98
CA GLY A 55 7.43 -3.13 -4.13
C GLY A 55 7.11 -2.28 -5.36
N TYR A 56 6.32 -1.21 -5.19
CA TYR A 56 6.07 -0.25 -6.26
C TYR A 56 7.34 0.47 -6.70
N PHE A 57 8.17 0.96 -5.77
CA PHE A 57 9.41 1.67 -6.11
C PHE A 57 10.35 0.80 -6.97
N TRP A 58 10.58 -0.44 -6.55
CA TRP A 58 11.42 -1.37 -7.30
C TRP A 58 10.76 -1.83 -8.60
N GLY A 59 9.45 -2.07 -8.60
CA GLY A 59 8.69 -2.44 -9.81
C GLY A 59 8.69 -1.33 -10.86
N PHE A 60 8.53 -0.07 -10.44
CA PHE A 60 8.68 1.09 -11.31
C PHE A 60 10.08 1.11 -11.91
N TRP A 61 11.12 0.89 -11.11
CA TRP A 61 12.48 0.91 -11.64
C TRP A 61 12.71 -0.25 -12.63
N GLY A 62 12.25 -1.47 -12.32
CA GLY A 62 12.37 -2.60 -13.23
C GLY A 62 11.62 -2.41 -14.56
N THR A 63 10.45 -1.78 -14.54
CA THR A 63 9.60 -1.59 -15.73
C THR A 63 10.15 -0.51 -16.66
N PHE A 64 10.68 0.58 -16.10
CA PHE A 64 11.15 1.73 -16.89
C PHE A 64 12.67 1.76 -17.08
N TYR A 65 13.39 0.73 -16.61
CA TYR A 65 14.83 0.60 -16.83
C TYR A 65 15.14 0.48 -18.32
N GLY A 66 15.78 1.51 -18.89
CA GLY A 66 16.13 1.56 -20.31
C GLY A 66 15.08 2.18 -21.23
N ILE A 67 13.93 2.61 -20.70
CA ILE A 67 12.93 3.37 -21.46
C ILE A 67 13.37 4.83 -21.55
N THR A 68 13.60 5.33 -22.76
CA THR A 68 14.10 6.70 -23.01
C THR A 68 12.98 7.73 -23.13
N GLU A 69 11.77 7.31 -23.52
CA GLU A 69 10.62 8.19 -23.74
C GLU A 69 9.35 7.58 -23.12
N ILE A 70 8.60 8.40 -22.39
CA ILE A 70 7.29 8.07 -21.82
C ILE A 70 6.33 9.16 -22.28
N GLY A 71 5.18 8.78 -22.84
CA GLY A 71 4.14 9.73 -23.22
C GLY A 71 3.51 10.43 -22.02
N LEU A 72 2.91 11.62 -22.21
CA LEU A 72 2.23 12.33 -21.13
C LEU A 72 1.09 11.50 -20.50
N LEU A 73 0.31 10.80 -21.34
CA LEU A 73 -0.79 9.94 -20.89
C LEU A 73 -0.28 8.76 -20.06
N GLU A 74 0.79 8.12 -20.51
CA GLU A 74 1.48 7.02 -19.81
C GLU A 74 2.02 7.44 -18.45
N PHE A 75 2.63 8.63 -18.38
CA PHE A 75 3.09 9.23 -17.14
C PHE A 75 1.94 9.55 -16.18
N MET A 76 0.83 10.10 -16.70
CA MET A 76 -0.35 10.42 -15.89
C MET A 76 -1.02 9.16 -15.34
N LEU A 77 -1.27 8.16 -16.19
CA LEU A 77 -2.03 6.95 -15.85
C LEU A 77 -1.23 5.97 -14.99
N GLY A 78 0.07 5.82 -15.25
CA GLY A 78 0.92 4.93 -14.47
C GLY A 78 1.53 5.67 -13.27
N PRO A 79 2.69 6.33 -13.42
CA PRO A 79 3.46 6.87 -12.31
C PRO A 79 2.71 7.87 -11.44
N PHE A 80 2.05 8.87 -12.04
CA PHE A 80 1.52 10.01 -11.28
C PHE A 80 0.35 9.62 -10.36
N ILE A 81 -0.63 8.87 -10.85
CA ILE A 81 -1.75 8.42 -10.02
C ILE A 81 -1.27 7.43 -8.96
N SER A 82 -0.34 6.51 -9.30
CA SER A 82 0.22 5.57 -8.32
C SER A 82 0.91 6.29 -7.18
N ILE A 83 1.85 7.20 -7.44
CA ILE A 83 2.59 7.89 -6.37
C ILE A 83 1.70 8.81 -5.54
N THR A 84 0.71 9.45 -6.17
CA THR A 84 -0.28 10.26 -5.46
C THR A 84 -1.10 9.39 -4.52
N SER A 85 -1.54 8.24 -4.99
CA SER A 85 -2.29 7.27 -4.18
C SER A 85 -1.44 6.73 -3.03
N LEU A 86 -0.17 6.35 -3.28
CA LEU A 86 0.75 5.91 -2.24
C LEU A 86 0.98 6.98 -1.18
N TYR A 87 1.17 8.23 -1.58
CA TYR A 87 1.28 9.33 -0.64
C TYR A 87 0.01 9.49 0.20
N LEU A 88 -1.17 9.49 -0.43
CA LEU A 88 -2.45 9.57 0.29
C LEU A 88 -2.69 8.37 1.22
N ILE A 89 -2.26 7.16 0.83
CA ILE A 89 -2.26 5.98 1.69
C ILE A 89 -1.41 6.23 2.94
N SER A 90 -0.21 6.81 2.78
CA SER A 90 0.64 7.18 3.93
C SER A 90 -0.02 8.18 4.86
N VAL A 91 -0.77 9.14 4.32
CA VAL A 91 -1.44 10.20 5.07
C VAL A 91 -2.65 9.61 5.81
N PHE A 92 -3.51 8.88 5.11
CA PHE A 92 -4.75 8.33 5.66
C PHE A 92 -4.57 7.05 6.45
N LEU A 93 -3.39 6.40 6.43
CA LEU A 93 -3.08 5.26 7.28
C LEU A 93 -3.49 5.57 8.73
N PRO A 94 -4.52 4.90 9.28
CA PRO A 94 -5.19 5.36 10.50
C PRO A 94 -4.42 4.85 11.73
N VAL A 95 -3.20 5.37 11.85
CA VAL A 95 -2.24 5.12 12.93
C VAL A 95 -1.77 6.49 13.43
N PRO A 96 -1.86 6.76 14.74
CA PRO A 96 -1.46 8.04 15.30
C PRO A 96 0.02 8.33 15.09
N ARG A 97 0.37 9.61 15.11
CA ARG A 97 1.76 10.08 15.11
C ARG A 97 2.27 10.26 16.54
N LEU A 98 3.61 10.30 16.71
CA LEU A 98 4.27 10.56 18.01
C LEU A 98 3.80 11.82 18.75
N LYS A 99 3.22 12.79 18.04
CA LYS A 99 2.73 14.05 18.60
C LYS A 99 1.23 14.05 18.92
N GLU A 100 0.51 12.99 18.57
CA GLU A 100 -0.93 12.88 18.79
C GLU A 100 -1.20 12.15 20.12
N ASN A 101 -1.92 12.81 21.04
CA ASN A 101 -2.32 12.26 22.33
C ASN A 101 -3.59 11.40 22.21
N SER A 102 -3.60 10.41 21.32
CA SER A 102 -4.68 9.42 21.29
C SER A 102 -4.44 8.35 22.34
N THR A 103 -5.32 8.25 23.33
CA THR A 103 -5.27 7.21 24.37
C THR A 103 -5.77 5.86 23.90
N ASP A 104 -6.63 5.82 22.86
CA ASP A 104 -7.12 4.58 22.25
C ASP A 104 -6.82 4.53 20.75
N ILE A 105 -5.97 3.58 20.36
CA ILE A 105 -5.48 3.39 18.99
C ILE A 105 -6.49 2.61 18.14
N ASP A 106 -7.30 1.76 18.76
CA ASP A 106 -8.31 0.98 18.04
C ASP A 106 -9.49 1.89 17.64
N ASP A 107 -9.88 2.83 18.51
CA ASP A 107 -10.89 3.85 18.18
C ASP A 107 -10.37 4.83 17.12
N TYR A 108 -9.13 5.33 17.27
CA TYR A 108 -8.48 6.16 16.24
C TYR A 108 -8.46 5.46 14.88
N PHE A 109 -8.13 4.15 14.88
CA PHE A 109 -8.15 3.35 13.66
C PHE A 109 -9.55 3.35 13.02
N LEU A 110 -10.59 3.10 13.82
CA LEU A 110 -11.96 3.01 13.33
C LEU A 110 -12.45 4.33 12.76
N GLU A 111 -12.13 5.47 13.38
CA GLU A 111 -12.50 6.78 12.86
C GLU A 111 -11.85 7.08 11.49
N GLY A 112 -10.56 6.75 11.34
CA GLY A 112 -9.78 7.05 10.15
C GLY A 112 -9.83 6.01 9.02
N ARG A 113 -10.46 4.84 9.23
CA ARG A 113 -10.33 3.69 8.31
C ARG A 113 -10.85 3.92 6.88
N LYS A 114 -11.95 4.64 6.72
CA LYS A 114 -12.65 4.74 5.42
C LYS A 114 -11.80 5.37 4.33
N PRO A 115 -11.22 6.59 4.52
CA PRO A 115 -10.38 7.19 3.48
C PRO A 115 -9.17 6.30 3.15
N PHE A 116 -8.57 5.64 4.14
CA PHE A 116 -7.48 4.70 3.91
C PHE A 116 -7.86 3.55 2.96
N PHE A 117 -8.93 2.82 3.26
CA PHE A 117 -9.35 1.69 2.44
C PHE A 117 -9.85 2.11 1.05
N ILE A 118 -10.49 3.28 0.92
CA ILE A 118 -10.91 3.82 -0.37
C ILE A 118 -9.69 4.11 -1.25
N VAL A 119 -8.68 4.79 -0.73
CA VAL A 119 -7.48 5.10 -1.52
C VAL A 119 -6.68 3.84 -1.85
N MET A 120 -6.62 2.86 -0.95
CA MET A 120 -6.04 1.54 -1.24
C MET A 120 -6.77 0.84 -2.40
N ALA A 121 -8.11 0.87 -2.42
CA ALA A 121 -8.88 0.30 -3.51
C ALA A 121 -8.60 1.01 -4.85
N ILE A 122 -8.52 2.35 -4.84
CA ILE A 122 -8.16 3.14 -6.02
C ILE A 122 -6.78 2.75 -6.54
N PHE A 123 -5.79 2.62 -5.65
CA PHE A 123 -4.44 2.20 -6.02
C PHE A 123 -4.45 0.82 -6.70
N PHE A 124 -5.14 -0.18 -6.12
CA PHE A 124 -5.19 -1.51 -6.73
C PHE A 124 -5.90 -1.51 -8.08
N VAL A 125 -7.04 -0.84 -8.21
CA VAL A 125 -7.74 -0.70 -9.50
C VAL A 125 -6.83 -0.05 -10.53
N GLN A 126 -6.19 1.06 -10.18
CA GLN A 126 -5.27 1.76 -11.09
C GLN A 126 -4.05 0.91 -11.46
N SER A 127 -3.51 0.12 -10.53
CA SER A 127 -2.40 -0.79 -10.84
C SER A 127 -2.78 -1.82 -11.90
N GLN A 128 -4.00 -2.34 -11.87
CA GLN A 128 -4.50 -3.30 -12.86
C GLN A 128 -4.79 -2.66 -14.22
N LEU A 129 -5.34 -1.44 -14.21
CA LEU A 129 -5.53 -0.66 -15.44
C LEU A 129 -4.18 -0.34 -16.10
N THR A 130 -3.18 0.02 -15.30
CA THR A 130 -1.82 0.27 -15.77
C THR A 130 -1.22 -1.00 -16.36
N ALA A 131 -1.29 -2.13 -15.64
CA ALA A 131 -0.79 -3.41 -16.14
C ALA A 131 -1.46 -3.86 -17.45
N SER A 132 -2.74 -3.55 -17.62
CA SER A 132 -3.48 -3.86 -18.86
C SER A 132 -3.11 -2.95 -20.04
N TYR A 133 -2.58 -1.76 -19.76
CA TYR A 133 -2.19 -0.77 -20.76
C TYR A 133 -0.76 -0.99 -21.27
N TYR A 134 0.17 -1.41 -20.40
CA TYR A 134 1.56 -1.66 -20.77
C TYR A 134 1.74 -3.09 -21.32
N PRO A 135 2.26 -3.27 -22.55
CA PRO A 135 2.32 -4.58 -23.23
C PRO A 135 3.13 -5.65 -22.48
N ASP A 136 4.16 -5.23 -21.74
CA ASP A 136 5.12 -6.13 -21.09
C ASP A 136 4.77 -6.42 -19.61
N THR A 137 3.64 -5.90 -19.13
CA THR A 137 3.13 -6.20 -17.79
C THR A 137 1.89 -7.08 -17.88
N THR A 138 1.84 -8.13 -17.06
CA THR A 138 0.64 -8.98 -16.99
C THR A 138 -0.20 -8.60 -15.77
N PRO A 139 -1.53 -8.43 -15.92
CA PRO A 139 -2.42 -8.24 -14.78
C PRO A 139 -2.36 -9.47 -13.87
N GLU A 140 -1.94 -9.28 -12.63
CA GLU A 140 -1.93 -10.36 -11.64
C GLU A 140 -3.33 -10.55 -11.05
N LEU A 141 -3.96 -11.69 -11.36
CA LEU A 141 -5.26 -12.08 -10.79
C LEU A 141 -5.30 -12.03 -9.25
N LEU A 142 -4.15 -12.24 -8.60
CA LEU A 142 -4.02 -12.12 -7.14
C LEU A 142 -4.23 -10.69 -6.65
N VAL A 143 -3.82 -9.69 -7.42
CA VAL A 143 -4.00 -8.27 -7.07
C VAL A 143 -5.48 -7.88 -7.11
N LEU A 144 -6.26 -8.48 -8.03
CA LEU A 144 -7.71 -8.26 -8.10
C LEU A 144 -8.45 -8.75 -6.83
N LEU A 145 -7.92 -9.75 -6.11
CA LEU A 145 -8.49 -10.22 -4.84
C LEU A 145 -8.39 -9.17 -3.72
N PHE A 146 -7.47 -8.21 -3.81
CA PHE A 146 -7.34 -7.15 -2.82
C PHE A 146 -8.44 -6.08 -2.93
N ILE A 147 -9.05 -5.88 -4.11
CA ILE A 147 -10.12 -4.90 -4.29
C ILE A 147 -11.35 -5.20 -3.40
N PRO A 148 -11.98 -6.39 -3.46
CA PRO A 148 -13.11 -6.69 -2.58
C PRO A 148 -12.71 -6.69 -1.11
N LEU A 149 -11.46 -7.01 -0.77
CA LEU A 149 -10.94 -6.91 0.59
C LEU A 149 -10.87 -5.45 1.08
N MET A 150 -10.40 -4.52 0.24
CA MET A 150 -10.40 -3.10 0.59
C MET A 150 -11.84 -2.59 0.80
N LEU A 151 -12.78 -3.00 -0.06
CA LEU A 151 -14.20 -2.67 0.09
C LEU A 151 -14.80 -3.25 1.38
N LEU A 152 -14.42 -4.48 1.76
CA LEU A 152 -14.78 -5.08 3.04
C LEU A 152 -14.27 -4.22 4.21
N GLY A 153 -13.02 -3.72 4.14
CA GLY A 153 -12.44 -2.82 5.13
C GLY A 153 -13.23 -1.53 5.35
N VAL A 154 -13.87 -1.00 4.29
CA VAL A 154 -14.77 0.17 4.43
C VAL A 154 -16.03 -0.17 5.23
N GLN A 155 -16.58 -1.37 5.03
CA GLN A 155 -17.85 -1.81 5.62
C GLN A 155 -17.72 -2.29 7.07
N LEU A 156 -16.58 -2.88 7.42
CA LEU A 156 -16.34 -3.38 8.77
C LEU A 156 -16.44 -2.24 9.79
N LYS A 157 -17.17 -2.48 10.88
CA LYS A 157 -17.39 -1.49 11.95
C LYS A 157 -16.63 -1.78 13.24
N THR A 158 -16.02 -2.96 13.35
CA THR A 158 -15.33 -3.41 14.56
C THR A 158 -13.86 -3.65 14.29
N ILE A 159 -13.00 -3.34 15.26
CA ILE A 159 -11.55 -3.59 15.12
C ILE A 159 -11.26 -5.09 15.01
N ARG A 160 -12.02 -5.93 15.72
CA ARG A 160 -11.89 -7.40 15.64
C ARG A 160 -12.14 -7.90 14.22
N GLY A 161 -13.13 -7.35 13.52
CA GLY A 161 -13.40 -7.68 12.13
C GLY A 161 -12.22 -7.37 11.21
N HIS A 162 -11.58 -6.22 11.40
CA HIS A 162 -10.39 -5.83 10.63
C HIS A 162 -9.19 -6.72 10.92
N LYS A 163 -8.94 -7.03 12.20
CA LYS A 163 -7.88 -7.96 12.63
C LYS A 163 -8.06 -9.33 11.98
N ILE A 164 -9.28 -9.86 11.94
CA ILE A 164 -9.61 -11.14 11.27
C ILE A 164 -9.42 -11.03 9.75
N ALA A 165 -9.95 -9.99 9.11
CA ALA A 165 -9.86 -9.85 7.65
C ALA A 165 -8.40 -9.76 7.17
N VAL A 166 -7.56 -8.97 7.85
CA VAL A 166 -6.14 -8.83 7.49
C VAL A 166 -5.37 -10.12 7.74
N THR A 167 -5.56 -10.78 8.88
CA THR A 167 -4.88 -12.05 9.18
C THR A 167 -5.30 -13.17 8.23
N ALA A 168 -6.60 -13.31 7.94
CA ALA A 168 -7.10 -14.28 6.97
C ALA A 168 -6.53 -14.05 5.57
N THR A 169 -6.41 -12.78 5.16
CA THR A 169 -5.80 -12.43 3.87
C THR A 169 -4.33 -12.82 3.80
N ILE A 170 -3.55 -12.51 4.85
CA ILE A 170 -2.13 -12.88 4.89
C ILE A 170 -1.96 -14.40 4.81
N VAL A 171 -2.76 -15.15 5.57
CA VAL A 171 -2.75 -16.62 5.52
C VAL A 171 -3.10 -17.11 4.12
N LEU A 172 -4.13 -16.54 3.48
CA LEU A 172 -4.50 -16.91 2.12
C LEU A 172 -3.37 -16.66 1.11
N VAL A 173 -2.72 -15.49 1.17
CA VAL A 173 -1.59 -15.17 0.29
C VAL A 173 -0.42 -16.14 0.51
N VAL A 174 -0.11 -16.46 1.76
CA VAL A 174 0.95 -17.44 2.10
C VAL A 174 0.60 -18.83 1.57
N LEU A 175 -0.64 -19.28 1.69
CA LEU A 175 -1.09 -20.57 1.15
C LEU A 175 -1.01 -20.60 -0.38
N ILE A 176 -1.40 -19.52 -1.05
CA ILE A 176 -1.28 -19.40 -2.51
C ILE A 176 0.20 -19.48 -2.91
N ALA A 177 1.06 -18.68 -2.29
CA ALA A 177 2.50 -18.71 -2.56
C ALA A 177 3.10 -20.11 -2.32
N ALA A 178 2.76 -20.76 -1.20
CA ALA A 178 3.22 -22.12 -0.89
C ALA A 178 2.77 -23.14 -1.96
N SER A 179 1.52 -23.04 -2.43
CA SER A 179 1.01 -23.95 -3.47
C SER A 179 1.66 -23.73 -4.84
N THR A 180 2.05 -22.50 -5.17
CA THR A 180 2.86 -22.22 -6.38
C THR A 180 4.29 -22.77 -6.30
N PHE A 181 4.88 -22.84 -5.10
CA PHE A 181 6.21 -23.46 -4.92
C PHE A 181 6.16 -24.99 -5.03
N ILE A 182 5.10 -25.63 -4.53
CA ILE A 182 4.95 -27.11 -4.58
C ILE A 182 4.70 -27.60 -6.02
N THR A 183 4.09 -26.77 -6.86
CA THR A 183 3.77 -27.14 -8.26
C THR A 183 4.94 -26.93 -9.23
N GLN A 184 6.04 -26.30 -8.79
CA GLN A 184 7.25 -26.09 -9.59
C GLN A 184 8.40 -27.06 -9.23
N SER A 185 8.20 -27.95 -8.25
CA SER A 185 9.13 -29.03 -7.87
C SER A 185 8.70 -30.37 -8.45
#